data_AF-A0A1Q6EI66-F1
#
_entry.id   AF-A0A1Q6EI66-F1
#
_cell.length_a   1.000
_cell.length_b   1.000
_cell.length_c   1.000
_cell.angle_alpha   90.00
_cell.angle_beta   90.00
_cell.angle_gamma   90.00
#
_symmetry.space_group_name_H-M   'P 1'
#
loop_
_entity.id
_entity.type
_entity.pdbx_description
1 polymer ?
#
loop_
_entity_poly.entity_id
_entity_poly.type
_entity_poly.pdbx_seq_one_letter_code
_entity_poly.pdbx_strand_id
1 'polypeptide(L)'
;MENRVTGIFLFLIFTSLNLGANTINTCNSGNHPTKFAEQSVKDKINHDSIILDGYIDIEYNIEGVPKIINVRSIFNDTSAVFRFQTHDQYFNKEYSQVILNKQTADCLRILLYTLYTNHNYLIKDEYRKKYFSCDSYMCTIKMNINGKKINETRNLMHYIFFDEPYNFPFDKIMQLILAITNKIERDILKSRNIKPKAATWITEVFHDRFYEPYDEANSKKQ
;
A
#
# COMPACT_ATOMS: atom_id res chain seq x y z
N MET A 1 -60.92 15.25 -23.55
CA MET A 1 -61.11 14.34 -22.40
C MET A 1 -60.44 13.04 -22.80
N GLU A 2 -59.38 12.55 -22.19
CA GLU A 2 -58.77 12.78 -20.87
C GLU A 2 -57.24 12.81 -20.99
N ASN A 3 -56.62 13.74 -20.28
CA ASN A 3 -55.17 13.84 -20.10
C ASN A 3 -54.73 12.77 -19.10
N ARG A 4 -53.77 11.91 -19.47
CA ARG A 4 -53.06 11.07 -18.49
C ARG A 4 -51.81 11.81 -18.02
N VAL A 5 -51.89 12.31 -16.79
CA VAL A 5 -50.81 12.97 -16.06
C VAL A 5 -49.80 11.93 -15.56
N THR A 6 -48.54 12.28 -15.74
CA THR A 6 -47.29 11.61 -15.40
C THR A 6 -47.08 11.43 -13.90
N GLY A 7 -46.38 10.36 -13.50
CA GLY A 7 -45.79 10.22 -12.16
C GLY A 7 -44.31 9.84 -12.25
N ILE A 8 -43.43 10.84 -12.40
CA ILE A 8 -41.97 10.67 -12.23
C ILE A 8 -41.69 10.85 -10.74
N PHE A 9 -41.23 9.79 -10.07
CA PHE A 9 -40.74 9.89 -8.70
C PHE A 9 -39.29 10.38 -8.72
N LEU A 10 -39.14 11.70 -8.58
CA LEU A 10 -37.88 12.38 -8.36
C LEU A 10 -37.64 12.46 -6.84
N PHE A 11 -36.73 11.66 -6.30
CA PHE A 11 -36.25 11.87 -4.92
C PHE A 11 -35.17 12.96 -4.93
N LEU A 12 -35.60 14.21 -4.74
CA LEU A 12 -34.75 15.31 -4.32
C LEU A 12 -34.69 15.29 -2.79
N ILE A 13 -33.52 14.95 -2.24
CA ILE A 13 -33.21 15.28 -0.85
C ILE A 13 -32.35 16.54 -0.86
N PHE A 14 -32.97 17.67 -0.55
CA PHE A 14 -32.29 18.86 -0.06
C PHE A 14 -32.12 18.72 1.45
N THR A 15 -30.90 18.89 1.96
CA THR A 15 -30.64 19.91 2.98
C THR A 15 -29.20 20.40 2.90
N SER A 16 -29.11 21.72 2.93
CA SER A 16 -27.97 22.63 2.93
C SER A 16 -27.20 22.65 4.26
N LEU A 17 -25.89 22.95 4.23
CA LEU A 17 -25.33 24.22 4.76
C LEU A 17 -23.79 24.17 4.98
N ASN A 18 -23.20 25.32 4.66
CA ASN A 18 -21.97 25.94 5.16
C ASN A 18 -20.60 25.41 4.70
N LEU A 19 -20.14 26.06 3.61
CA LEU A 19 -19.02 26.99 3.61
C LEU A 19 -17.85 26.69 4.57
N GLY A 20 -16.73 26.32 3.97
CA GLY A 20 -15.42 26.25 4.62
C GLY A 20 -14.37 25.92 3.60
N ALA A 21 -14.11 26.84 2.66
CA ALA A 21 -12.86 26.84 1.93
C ALA A 21 -11.73 27.07 2.94
N ASN A 22 -11.21 26.01 3.55
CA ASN A 22 -9.96 26.08 4.28
C ASN A 22 -8.82 25.91 3.28
N THR A 23 -8.43 27.01 2.65
CA THR A 23 -7.03 27.24 2.32
C THR A 23 -6.22 27.09 3.60
N ILE A 24 -5.63 25.93 3.84
CA ILE A 24 -4.57 25.79 4.83
C ILE A 24 -3.28 26.24 4.15
N ASN A 25 -3.06 27.55 4.14
CA ASN A 25 -1.72 28.08 4.15
C ASN A 25 -1.16 27.83 5.54
N THR A 26 -0.27 26.84 5.67
CA THR A 26 0.69 26.82 6.77
C THR A 26 2.08 26.76 6.16
N CYS A 27 2.65 27.95 5.93
CA CYS A 27 4.07 28.14 6.13
C CYS A 27 4.33 27.88 7.62
N ASN A 28 4.98 26.77 7.95
CA ASN A 28 5.73 26.64 9.20
C ASN A 28 6.98 25.81 8.92
N SER A 29 8.08 26.56 8.82
CA SER A 29 9.43 26.10 9.08
C SER A 29 9.49 25.50 10.49
N GLY A 30 10.11 24.33 10.62
CA GLY A 30 10.37 23.71 11.93
C GLY A 30 10.30 22.20 11.87
N ASN A 31 11.46 21.56 11.88
CA ASN A 31 11.63 20.12 12.00
C ASN A 31 10.88 19.56 13.22
N HIS A 32 9.75 18.90 12.99
CA HIS A 32 9.18 17.93 13.91
C HIS A 32 8.52 16.82 13.08
N PRO A 33 8.90 15.54 13.25
CA PRO A 33 8.21 14.45 12.57
C PRO A 33 6.78 14.45 13.06
N THR A 34 5.85 14.74 12.16
CA THR A 34 4.43 14.62 12.37
C THR A 34 4.18 13.20 12.87
N LYS A 35 3.93 13.10 14.19
CA LYS A 35 3.16 12.00 14.76
C LYS A 35 2.03 11.74 13.78
N PHE A 36 1.84 10.47 13.43
CA PHE A 36 0.72 9.98 12.65
C PHE A 36 -0.47 10.94 12.87
N ALA A 37 -1.04 11.50 11.81
CA ALA A 37 -2.33 12.19 11.90
C ALA A 37 -3.38 11.11 12.19
N GLU A 38 -3.27 10.52 13.39
CA GLU A 38 -3.88 9.29 13.84
C GLU A 38 -5.36 9.50 14.13
N GLN A 39 -5.75 10.77 14.36
CA GLN A 39 -7.12 11.14 14.68
C GLN A 39 -7.97 11.47 13.45
N SER A 40 -7.41 11.98 12.35
CA SER A 40 -8.25 12.48 11.23
C SER A 40 -8.60 11.41 10.19
N VAL A 41 -7.82 10.33 10.11
CA VAL A 41 -8.03 9.25 9.13
C VAL A 41 -8.82 8.06 9.71
N LYS A 42 -8.80 7.87 11.04
CA LYS A 42 -9.50 6.73 11.68
C LYS A 42 -11.02 6.87 11.71
N ASP A 43 -11.57 8.09 11.77
CA ASP A 43 -13.00 8.28 12.02
C ASP A 43 -13.85 8.54 10.75
N LYS A 44 -13.28 8.49 9.54
CA LYS A 44 -14.02 8.86 8.30
C LYS A 44 -14.03 7.85 7.16
N ILE A 45 -13.21 6.80 7.18
CA ILE A 45 -13.11 5.87 6.06
C ILE A 45 -13.61 4.50 6.50
N ASN A 46 -14.80 4.10 6.05
CA ASN A 46 -15.25 2.72 6.19
C ASN A 46 -14.44 1.84 5.23
N HIS A 47 -13.47 1.08 5.73
CA HIS A 47 -12.59 0.25 4.91
C HIS A 47 -13.34 -0.81 4.09
N ASP A 48 -14.49 -1.27 4.61
CA ASP A 48 -15.34 -2.25 3.93
C ASP A 48 -16.09 -1.64 2.73
N SER A 49 -16.03 -0.31 2.56
CA SER A 49 -16.58 0.40 1.40
C SER A 49 -15.56 0.72 0.30
N ILE A 50 -14.28 0.45 0.55
CA ILE A 50 -13.21 0.67 -0.45
C ILE A 50 -13.22 -0.50 -1.43
N ILE A 51 -13.69 -0.26 -2.65
CA ILE A 51 -13.60 -1.23 -3.75
C ILE A 51 -12.24 -1.04 -4.42
N LEU A 52 -11.35 -2.00 -4.20
CA LEU A 52 -9.97 -1.96 -4.65
C LEU A 52 -9.45 -3.36 -4.95
N ASP A 53 -9.12 -3.59 -6.21
CA ASP A 53 -8.48 -4.80 -6.72
C ASP A 53 -7.17 -4.48 -7.42
N GLY A 54 -6.15 -5.30 -7.20
CA GLY A 54 -4.85 -5.10 -7.85
C GLY A 54 -3.68 -5.78 -7.18
N TYR A 55 -2.48 -5.29 -7.51
CA TYR A 55 -1.26 -5.74 -6.88
C TYR A 55 -0.20 -4.63 -6.79
N ILE A 56 0.69 -4.79 -5.80
CA ILE A 56 1.99 -4.14 -5.73
C ILE A 56 3.05 -5.24 -5.89
N ASP A 57 3.98 -5.04 -6.80
CA ASP A 57 5.07 -5.97 -7.11
C ASP A 57 6.39 -5.25 -6.93
N ILE A 58 7.28 -5.79 -6.12
CA ILE A 58 8.60 -5.23 -5.84
C ILE A 58 9.65 -6.28 -6.18
N GLU A 59 10.49 -5.96 -7.13
CA GLU A 59 11.66 -6.74 -7.52
C GLU A 59 12.90 -6.07 -6.92
N TYR A 60 13.60 -6.78 -6.04
CA TYR A 60 14.84 -6.34 -5.43
C TYR A 60 16.04 -6.72 -6.33
N ASN A 61 17.13 -5.93 -6.27
CA ASN A 61 18.36 -6.33 -6.95
C ASN A 61 18.89 -7.65 -6.34
N ILE A 62 19.35 -8.54 -7.22
CA ILE A 62 20.02 -9.80 -6.93
C ILE A 62 21.33 -9.55 -6.15
N GLU A 63 21.92 -8.36 -6.29
CA GLU A 63 23.12 -7.95 -5.56
C GLU A 63 22.78 -7.41 -4.15
N GLY A 64 22.67 -8.35 -3.20
CA GLY A 64 22.92 -8.10 -1.78
C GLY A 64 21.77 -8.37 -0.81
N VAL A 65 21.93 -9.42 0.01
CA VAL A 65 21.48 -9.67 1.41
C VAL A 65 20.07 -10.22 1.73
N PRO A 66 18.91 -9.81 1.19
CA PRO A 66 17.66 -10.49 1.50
C PRO A 66 17.58 -11.82 0.75
N LYS A 67 17.08 -12.85 1.42
CA LYS A 67 16.83 -14.16 0.77
C LYS A 67 15.69 -14.05 -0.24
N ILE A 68 14.81 -13.07 -0.05
CA ILE A 68 13.66 -12.78 -0.90
C ILE A 68 14.07 -11.71 -1.92
N ILE A 69 13.90 -11.99 -3.21
CA ILE A 69 14.25 -11.09 -4.31
C ILE A 69 13.06 -10.55 -5.09
N ASN A 70 11.88 -11.13 -4.91
CA ASN A 70 10.63 -10.57 -5.40
C ASN A 70 9.55 -10.74 -4.35
N VAL A 71 8.73 -9.71 -4.18
CA VAL A 71 7.49 -9.76 -3.40
C VAL A 71 6.34 -9.20 -4.20
N ARG A 72 5.19 -9.85 -4.09
CA ARG A 72 3.94 -9.39 -4.70
C ARG A 72 2.81 -9.44 -3.69
N SER A 73 2.31 -8.26 -3.31
CA SER A 73 1.08 -8.15 -2.53
C SER A 73 -0.10 -8.04 -3.51
N ILE A 74 -0.94 -9.07 -3.54
CA ILE A 74 -2.18 -9.13 -4.33
C ILE A 74 -3.33 -8.84 -3.37
N PHE A 75 -4.20 -7.92 -3.73
CA PHE A 75 -5.30 -7.52 -2.86
C PHE A 75 -6.60 -7.36 -3.63
N ASN A 76 -7.68 -7.67 -2.94
CA ASN A 76 -9.05 -7.39 -3.34
C ASN A 76 -9.84 -6.89 -2.13
N ASP A 77 -11.13 -6.65 -2.32
CA ASP A 77 -12.04 -6.13 -1.30
C ASP A 77 -12.07 -6.99 -0.03
N THR A 78 -11.87 -8.30 -0.16
CA THR A 78 -12.04 -9.26 0.95
C THR A 78 -10.73 -9.71 1.59
N SER A 79 -9.64 -9.80 0.82
CA SER A 79 -8.41 -10.47 1.23
C SER A 79 -7.16 -9.82 0.62
N ALA A 80 -6.02 -10.07 1.24
CA ALA A 80 -4.72 -9.76 0.65
C ALA A 80 -3.77 -10.95 0.80
N VAL A 81 -3.15 -11.35 -0.29
CA VAL A 81 -2.17 -12.44 -0.37
C VAL A 81 -0.80 -11.85 -0.63
N PHE A 82 0.16 -12.21 0.20
CA PHE A 82 1.54 -11.77 0.05
C PHE A 82 2.38 -12.93 -0.50
N ARG A 83 2.74 -12.82 -1.77
CA ARG A 83 3.61 -13.78 -2.45
C ARG A 83 5.05 -13.32 -2.38
N PHE A 84 5.98 -14.25 -2.32
CA PHE A 84 7.40 -13.98 -2.31
C PHE A 84 8.18 -15.06 -3.05
N GLN A 85 9.35 -14.67 -3.56
CA GLN A 85 10.29 -15.58 -4.24
C GLN A 85 11.68 -15.41 -3.64
N THR A 86 12.31 -16.53 -3.29
CA THR A 86 13.76 -16.62 -3.12
C THR A 86 14.47 -16.70 -4.47
N HIS A 87 15.80 -16.68 -4.50
CA HIS A 87 16.58 -16.82 -5.74
C HIS A 87 16.15 -18.03 -6.58
N ASP A 88 16.14 -19.22 -6.00
CA ASP A 88 15.79 -20.45 -6.72
C ASP A 88 14.34 -20.39 -7.26
N GLN A 89 13.42 -19.91 -6.43
CA GLN A 89 12.01 -19.76 -6.80
C GLN A 89 11.81 -18.77 -7.94
N TYR A 90 12.58 -17.68 -7.96
CA TYR A 90 12.50 -16.67 -9.01
C TYR A 90 12.88 -17.26 -10.38
N PHE A 91 14.01 -17.99 -10.46
CA PHE A 91 14.43 -18.63 -11.71
C PHE A 91 13.47 -19.74 -12.16
N ASN A 92 12.86 -20.44 -11.20
CA ASN A 92 11.86 -21.48 -11.47
C ASN A 92 10.44 -20.91 -11.69
N LYS A 93 10.24 -19.60 -11.55
CA LYS A 93 8.92 -18.91 -11.62
C LYS A 93 7.90 -19.45 -10.61
N GLU A 94 8.38 -19.89 -9.45
CA GLU A 94 7.58 -20.39 -8.35
C GLU A 94 7.38 -19.31 -7.29
N TYR A 95 6.27 -19.38 -6.56
CA TYR A 95 5.98 -18.47 -5.46
C TYR A 95 5.64 -19.24 -4.20
N SER A 96 6.19 -18.79 -3.08
CA SER A 96 5.59 -19.05 -1.77
C SER A 96 4.62 -17.92 -1.43
N GLN A 97 3.64 -18.19 -0.57
CA GLN A 97 2.65 -17.18 -0.20
C GLN A 97 2.20 -17.31 1.25
N VAL A 98 1.79 -16.18 1.82
CA VAL A 98 1.07 -16.08 3.09
C VAL A 98 -0.18 -15.24 2.90
N ILE A 99 -1.20 -15.48 3.72
CA ILE A 99 -2.42 -14.67 3.74
C ILE A 99 -2.22 -13.58 4.79
N LEU A 100 -2.35 -12.31 4.40
CA LEU A 100 -2.27 -11.19 5.33
C LEU A 100 -3.51 -11.21 6.24
N ASN A 101 -3.30 -10.94 7.54
CA ASN A 101 -4.44 -10.84 8.45
C ASN A 101 -5.26 -9.57 8.12
N LYS A 102 -6.50 -9.51 8.64
CA LYS A 102 -7.42 -8.40 8.34
C LYS A 102 -6.80 -7.03 8.62
N GLN A 103 -6.14 -6.86 9.77
CA GLN A 103 -5.55 -5.59 10.16
C GLN A 103 -4.48 -5.11 9.16
N THR A 104 -3.61 -6.02 8.71
CA THR A 104 -2.58 -5.71 7.70
C THR A 104 -3.18 -5.44 6.33
N ALA A 105 -4.17 -6.23 5.90
CA ALA A 105 -4.87 -6.01 4.64
C ALA A 105 -5.59 -4.66 4.62
N ASP A 106 -6.35 -4.33 5.67
CA ASP A 106 -7.06 -3.05 5.80
C ASP A 106 -6.10 -1.86 5.79
N CYS A 107 -4.99 -1.95 6.53
CA CYS A 107 -3.99 -0.88 6.54
C CYS A 107 -3.40 -0.63 5.15
N LEU A 108 -3.04 -1.69 4.42
CA LEU A 108 -2.53 -1.56 3.05
C LEU A 108 -3.56 -0.90 2.12
N ARG A 109 -4.85 -1.29 2.21
CA ARG A 109 -5.93 -0.68 1.43
C ARG A 109 -6.09 0.80 1.72
N ILE A 110 -6.08 1.21 3.00
CA ILE A 110 -6.19 2.62 3.39
C ILE A 110 -5.06 3.45 2.82
N LEU A 111 -3.83 2.93 2.89
CA LEU A 111 -2.66 3.64 2.39
C LEU A 111 -2.72 3.81 0.86
N LEU A 112 -3.12 2.76 0.13
CA LEU A 112 -3.30 2.81 -1.32
C LEU A 112 -4.45 3.74 -1.72
N TYR A 113 -5.57 3.67 -1.01
CA TYR A 113 -6.69 4.56 -1.21
C TYR A 113 -6.26 6.02 -1.03
N THR A 114 -5.66 6.32 0.13
CA THR A 114 -5.17 7.66 0.47
C THR A 114 -4.16 8.16 -0.56
N LEU A 115 -3.25 7.31 -1.03
CA LEU A 115 -2.27 7.65 -2.05
C LEU A 115 -2.97 8.11 -3.34
N TYR A 116 -3.88 7.29 -3.86
CA TYR A 116 -4.42 7.47 -5.20
C TYR A 116 -5.67 8.35 -5.28
N THR A 117 -6.31 8.66 -4.15
CA THR A 117 -7.32 9.72 -4.07
C THR A 117 -6.71 11.11 -3.94
N ASN A 118 -5.55 11.24 -3.28
CA ASN A 118 -5.00 12.56 -2.95
C ASN A 118 -3.85 12.99 -3.87
N HIS A 119 -3.03 12.05 -4.33
CA HIS A 119 -1.78 12.39 -5.03
C HIS A 119 -1.75 11.93 -6.49
N ASN A 120 -2.62 11.00 -6.89
CA ASN A 120 -2.67 10.39 -8.22
C ASN A 120 -1.39 9.67 -8.70
N TYR A 121 -0.29 9.75 -7.95
CA TYR A 121 1.03 9.29 -8.32
C TYR A 121 1.86 8.97 -7.08
N LEU A 122 2.74 7.96 -7.12
CA LEU A 122 3.56 7.59 -5.95
C LEU A 122 4.68 8.61 -5.61
N ILE A 123 5.15 9.38 -6.61
CA ILE A 123 6.19 10.43 -6.49
C ILE A 123 5.52 11.80 -6.34
N LYS A 124 6.07 12.68 -5.48
CA LYS A 124 5.63 14.08 -5.37
C LYS A 124 5.84 14.83 -6.69
N ASP A 125 4.97 15.78 -7.02
CA ASP A 125 4.96 16.43 -8.33
C ASP A 125 6.27 17.15 -8.68
N GLU A 126 6.95 17.75 -7.70
CA GLU A 126 8.23 18.43 -7.86
C GLU A 126 9.36 17.51 -8.34
N TYR A 127 9.25 16.20 -8.10
CA TYR A 127 10.23 15.20 -8.50
C TYR A 127 9.84 14.43 -9.76
N ARG A 128 8.61 14.59 -10.26
CA ARG A 128 8.08 13.77 -11.39
C ARG A 128 8.89 13.91 -12.68
N LYS A 129 9.48 15.08 -12.94
CA LYS A 129 10.28 15.38 -14.13
C LYS A 129 11.76 15.03 -13.98
N LYS A 130 12.24 14.70 -12.78
CA LYS A 130 13.62 14.26 -12.60
C LYS A 130 13.76 12.87 -13.20
N TYR A 131 14.76 12.69 -14.05
CA TYR A 131 15.06 11.40 -14.65
C TYR A 131 15.61 10.46 -13.58
N PHE A 132 14.98 9.30 -13.46
CA PHE A 132 15.28 8.26 -12.49
C PHE A 132 15.70 7.00 -13.25
N SER A 133 16.86 7.02 -13.91
CA SER A 133 17.31 5.89 -14.72
C SER A 133 18.28 5.01 -13.92
N CYS A 134 17.76 3.89 -13.41
CA CYS A 134 18.55 2.69 -13.14
C CYS A 134 17.61 1.48 -13.26
N ASP A 135 18.18 0.28 -13.38
CA ASP A 135 17.43 -0.97 -13.54
C ASP A 135 17.41 -1.82 -12.25
N SER A 136 17.71 -1.23 -11.09
CA SER A 136 17.74 -1.93 -9.80
C SER A 136 16.62 -1.49 -8.86
N TYR A 137 15.95 -2.45 -8.21
CA TYR A 137 14.82 -2.21 -7.29
C TYR A 137 13.58 -1.62 -8.00
N MET A 138 12.81 -2.44 -8.71
CA MET A 138 11.61 -1.99 -9.44
C MET A 138 10.33 -2.22 -8.63
N CYS A 139 9.47 -1.20 -8.58
CA CYS A 139 8.13 -1.29 -8.01
C CYS A 139 7.07 -1.06 -9.09
N THR A 140 6.14 -2.00 -9.20
CA THR A 140 5.00 -1.91 -10.11
C THR A 140 3.71 -1.96 -9.31
N ILE A 141 2.84 -0.99 -9.52
CA ILE A 141 1.49 -0.93 -8.95
C ILE A 141 0.49 -0.97 -10.09
N LYS A 142 -0.36 -1.99 -10.11
CA LYS A 142 -1.53 -2.05 -10.99
C LYS A 142 -2.75 -2.29 -10.15
N MET A 143 -3.71 -1.37 -10.23
CA MET A 143 -4.93 -1.47 -9.45
C MET A 143 -6.08 -0.75 -10.11
N ASN A 144 -7.29 -1.15 -9.76
CA ASN A 144 -8.50 -0.41 -10.00
C ASN A 144 -9.03 0.08 -8.64
N ILE A 145 -9.34 1.38 -8.55
CA ILE A 145 -9.86 2.01 -7.35
C ILE A 145 -11.05 2.87 -7.72
N ASN A 146 -12.24 2.50 -7.25
CA ASN A 146 -13.49 3.21 -7.57
C ASN A 146 -13.65 3.46 -9.09
N GLY A 147 -13.28 2.50 -9.93
CA GLY A 147 -13.34 2.58 -11.40
C GLY A 147 -12.17 3.31 -12.07
N LYS A 148 -11.26 3.91 -11.31
CA LYS A 148 -10.02 4.52 -11.82
C LYS A 148 -8.92 3.46 -11.93
N LYS A 149 -8.40 3.30 -13.15
CA LYS A 149 -7.25 2.42 -13.42
C LYS A 149 -5.94 3.13 -13.09
N ILE A 150 -5.11 2.47 -12.30
CA ILE A 150 -3.73 2.85 -11.97
C ILE A 150 -2.80 1.82 -12.60
N ASN A 151 -1.75 2.31 -13.25
CA ASN A 151 -0.69 1.49 -13.81
C ASN A 151 0.62 2.28 -13.76
N GLU A 152 1.43 2.02 -12.74
CA GLU A 152 2.66 2.74 -12.47
C GLU A 152 3.81 1.77 -12.24
N THR A 153 4.95 2.02 -12.88
CA THR A 153 6.19 1.30 -12.66
C THR A 153 7.31 2.30 -12.40
N ARG A 154 8.05 2.16 -11.30
CA ARG A 154 9.13 3.07 -10.90
C ARG A 154 10.30 2.33 -10.28
N ASN A 155 11.49 2.85 -10.54
CA ASN A 155 12.70 2.46 -9.85
C ASN A 155 12.73 3.08 -8.43
N LEU A 156 13.01 2.26 -7.41
CA LEU A 156 13.06 2.62 -5.99
C LEU A 156 14.47 2.89 -5.44
N MET A 157 15.53 2.78 -6.24
CA MET A 157 16.90 3.09 -5.80
C MET A 157 17.02 4.52 -5.23
N HIS A 158 16.15 5.43 -5.66
CA HIS A 158 16.08 6.82 -5.22
C HIS A 158 15.51 7.02 -3.80
N TYR A 159 15.02 5.96 -3.15
CA TYR A 159 14.77 5.94 -1.70
C TYR A 159 16.04 6.25 -0.89
N ILE A 160 17.23 6.12 -1.51
CA ILE A 160 18.54 6.35 -0.88
C ILE A 160 19.13 7.74 -1.20
N PHE A 161 18.72 8.39 -2.30
CA PHE A 161 19.47 9.52 -2.88
C PHE A 161 18.78 10.88 -2.86
N PHE A 162 17.47 10.95 -2.61
CA PHE A 162 16.71 12.20 -2.61
C PHE A 162 16.05 12.46 -1.25
N ASP A 163 15.90 13.73 -0.91
CA ASP A 163 15.11 14.17 0.25
C ASP A 163 13.62 13.90 0.00
N GLU A 164 13.16 12.73 0.45
CA GLU A 164 11.75 12.32 0.49
C GLU A 164 10.98 12.49 -0.84
N PRO A 165 11.39 11.81 -1.93
CA PRO A 165 10.78 12.00 -3.25
C PRO A 165 9.36 11.43 -3.36
N TYR A 166 8.97 10.56 -2.42
CA TYR A 166 7.72 9.83 -2.42
C TYR A 166 6.64 10.52 -1.60
N ASN A 167 5.38 10.29 -1.96
CA ASN A 167 4.27 10.71 -1.12
C ASN A 167 4.24 9.87 0.16
N PHE A 168 3.98 10.52 1.30
CA PHE A 168 3.97 9.87 2.62
C PHE A 168 3.20 8.53 2.69
N PRO A 169 2.01 8.38 2.06
CA PRO A 169 1.33 7.08 2.05
C PRO A 169 2.16 5.97 1.39
N PHE A 170 2.91 6.28 0.34
CA PHE A 170 3.79 5.31 -0.32
C PHE A 170 4.97 4.90 0.58
N ASP A 171 5.56 5.81 1.34
CA ASP A 171 6.61 5.48 2.30
C ASP A 171 6.11 4.49 3.37
N LYS A 172 4.87 4.67 3.84
CA LYS A 172 4.23 3.74 4.78
C LYS A 172 3.96 2.38 4.14
N ILE A 173 3.53 2.34 2.87
CA ILE A 173 3.37 1.09 2.10
C ILE A 173 4.70 0.34 2.05
N MET A 174 5.79 1.03 1.71
CA MET A 174 7.13 0.44 1.64
C MET A 174 7.60 -0.09 3.00
N GLN A 175 7.40 0.68 4.08
CA GLN A 175 7.74 0.24 5.44
C GLN A 175 6.95 -1.00 5.86
N LEU A 176 5.67 -1.09 5.49
CA LEU A 176 4.83 -2.25 5.78
C LEU A 176 5.28 -3.48 5.00
N ILE A 177 5.51 -3.35 3.69
CA ILE A 177 5.99 -4.46 2.85
C ILE A 177 7.33 -4.99 3.36
N LEU A 178 8.28 -4.10 3.69
CA LEU A 178 9.57 -4.49 4.27
C LEU A 178 9.43 -5.20 5.61
N ALA A 179 8.51 -4.76 6.47
CA ALA A 179 8.25 -5.42 7.75
C ALA A 179 7.69 -6.84 7.58
N ILE A 180 6.76 -7.02 6.62
CA ILE A 180 6.21 -8.34 6.26
C ILE A 180 7.34 -9.25 5.73
N THR A 181 8.14 -8.75 4.78
CA THR A 181 9.29 -9.47 4.23
C THR A 181 10.27 -9.90 5.32
N ASN A 182 10.62 -9.00 6.24
CA ASN A 182 11.51 -9.32 7.35
C ASN A 182 10.93 -10.39 8.29
N LYS A 183 9.62 -10.34 8.56
CA LYS A 183 8.94 -11.36 9.36
C LYS A 183 8.96 -12.72 8.65
N ILE A 184 8.69 -12.78 7.34
CA ILE A 184 8.75 -14.02 6.55
C ILE A 184 10.17 -14.59 6.55
N GLU A 185 11.18 -13.75 6.34
CA GLU A 185 12.55 -14.23 6.35
C GLU A 185 12.95 -14.85 7.69
N ARG A 186 12.50 -14.27 8.80
CA ARG A 186 12.78 -14.73 10.15
C ARG A 186 12.00 -16.01 10.49
N ASP A 187 10.69 -16.02 10.25
CA ASP A 187 9.79 -17.06 10.75
C ASP A 187 9.73 -18.27 9.79
N ILE A 188 9.75 -18.03 8.47
CA ILE A 188 9.60 -19.07 7.44
C ILE A 188 10.97 -19.48 6.88
N LEU A 189 11.80 -18.52 6.46
CA LEU A 189 13.11 -18.82 5.85
C LEU A 189 14.24 -18.99 6.88
N LYS A 190 13.91 -18.87 8.17
CA LYS A 190 14.81 -19.04 9.33
C LYS A 190 16.13 -18.26 9.17
N SER A 191 16.07 -17.09 8.53
CA SER A 191 17.21 -16.21 8.28
C SER A 191 17.60 -15.50 9.56
N ARG A 192 18.90 -15.51 9.89
CA ARG A 192 19.45 -14.89 11.11
C ARG A 192 20.20 -13.58 10.85
N ASN A 193 20.11 -13.05 9.63
CA ASN A 193 20.82 -11.83 9.25
C ASN A 193 20.30 -10.62 10.04
N ILE A 194 21.19 -9.67 10.34
CA ILE A 194 20.83 -8.39 10.96
C ILE A 194 19.88 -7.67 10.01
N LYS A 195 18.64 -7.41 10.45
CA LYS A 195 17.64 -6.68 9.68
C LYS A 195 17.47 -5.25 10.20
N PRO A 196 17.12 -4.29 9.33
CA PRO A 196 16.77 -2.94 9.76
C PRO A 196 15.66 -2.97 10.83
N LYS A 197 15.77 -2.12 11.84
CA LYS A 197 14.74 -1.98 12.86
C LYS A 197 13.44 -1.53 12.19
N ALA A 198 12.34 -2.20 12.50
CA ALA A 198 11.02 -1.78 12.02
C ALA A 198 10.72 -0.35 12.46
N ALA A 199 10.00 0.41 11.63
CA ALA A 199 9.52 1.73 12.00
C ALA A 199 8.64 1.64 13.26
N THR A 200 8.68 2.67 14.12
CA THR A 200 7.98 2.64 15.42
C THR A 200 6.49 2.31 15.27
N TRP A 201 5.80 2.96 14.33
CA TRP A 201 4.38 2.73 14.08
C TRP A 201 4.05 1.29 13.65
N ILE A 202 4.95 0.60 12.95
CA ILE A 202 4.76 -0.81 12.57
C ILE A 202 4.66 -1.66 13.84
N THR A 203 5.57 -1.39 14.78
CA THR A 203 5.64 -2.13 16.04
C THR A 203 4.41 -1.85 16.90
N GLU A 204 4.00 -0.58 16.99
CA GLU A 204 2.84 -0.12 17.77
C GLU A 204 1.50 -0.63 17.20
N VAL A 205 1.37 -0.72 15.87
CA VAL A 205 0.10 -1.13 15.24
C VAL A 205 -0.02 -2.64 15.16
N PHE A 206 1.01 -3.33 14.64
CA PHE A 206 0.88 -4.74 14.25
C PHE A 206 1.44 -5.71 15.26
N HIS A 207 2.29 -5.26 16.20
CA HIS A 207 2.88 -6.12 17.22
C HIS A 207 3.53 -7.39 16.65
N ASP A 208 4.22 -7.24 15.50
CA ASP A 208 4.84 -8.33 14.72
C ASP A 208 3.84 -9.42 14.23
N ARG A 209 2.55 -9.10 14.11
CA ARG A 209 1.51 -10.00 13.57
C ARG A 209 0.99 -9.44 12.24
N PHE A 210 1.53 -9.93 11.12
CA PHE A 210 1.16 -9.43 9.79
C PHE A 210 0.31 -10.40 8.97
N TYR A 211 0.45 -11.69 9.21
CA TYR A 211 -0.18 -12.75 8.42
C TYR A 211 -0.73 -13.84 9.32
N GLU A 212 -1.67 -14.60 8.79
CA GLU A 212 -2.23 -15.77 9.47
C GLU A 212 -1.14 -16.84 9.68
N PRO A 213 -1.19 -17.63 10.77
CA PRO A 213 -0.19 -18.66 11.02
C PRO A 213 0.03 -19.53 9.78
N TYR A 214 1.30 -19.72 9.42
CA TYR A 214 1.67 -20.56 8.28
C TYR A 214 1.48 -22.03 8.66
N ASP A 215 0.32 -22.60 8.29
CA ASP A 215 0.08 -24.04 8.38
C ASP A 215 0.62 -24.74 7.13
N GLU A 216 1.74 -25.45 7.26
CA GLU A 216 2.32 -26.30 6.20
C GLU A 216 1.29 -27.31 5.63
N ALA A 217 0.27 -27.67 6.42
CA ALA A 217 -0.80 -28.57 6.01
C ALA A 217 -1.74 -27.99 4.92
N ASN A 218 -1.85 -26.66 4.84
CA ASN A 218 -2.73 -25.96 3.90
C ASN A 218 -2.03 -25.61 2.57
N SER A 219 -0.69 -25.59 2.51
CA SER A 219 0.04 -25.22 1.29
C SER A 219 0.10 -26.34 0.24
N LYS A 220 -0.20 -27.59 0.62
CA LYS A 220 -0.25 -28.75 -0.31
C LYS A 220 -1.61 -28.95 -0.98
N LYS A 221 -2.58 -28.06 -0.78
CA LYS A 221 -3.97 -28.23 -1.25
C LYS A 221 -4.47 -27.14 -2.22
N GLN A 222 -3.61 -26.27 -2.74
CA GLN A 222 -3.98 -25.29 -3.77
C GLN A 222 -3.00 -25.31 -4.94
#